data_AF-A0A073K5T3-F1
#
_entry.id   AF-A0A073K5T3-F1
#
_cell.length_a   1.000
_cell.length_b   1.000
_cell.length_c   1.000
_cell.angle_alpha   90.00
_cell.angle_beta   90.00
_cell.angle_gamma   90.00
#
_symmetry.space_group_name_H-M   'P 1'
#
loop_
_entity.id
_entity.type
_entity.pdbx_description
1 polymer ?
#
loop_
_entity_poly.entity_id
_entity_poly.type
_entity_poly.pdbx_seq_one_letter_code
_entity_poly.pdbx_strand_id
1 'polypeptide(L)' 'LGRPPVNLSTLSKQQIHIIEETHSKWNSGEITAVMFMEMLELRKNTFYKIMKEYEEAK' A
#
# COMPACT_ATOMS: atom_id res chain seq x y z
N LEU A 1 -24.32 -3.98 9.64
CA LEU A 1 -22.96 -3.67 10.12
C LEU A 1 -22.00 -3.88 8.96
N GLY A 2 -21.48 -2.80 8.37
CA GLY A 2 -20.60 -2.87 7.19
C GLY A 2 -19.14 -3.12 7.59
N ARG A 3 -18.36 -3.76 6.70
CA ARG A 3 -16.92 -3.90 6.87
C ARG A 3 -16.29 -2.49 6.91
N PRO A 4 -15.42 -2.19 7.89
CA PRO A 4 -14.72 -0.91 7.92
C PRO A 4 -13.94 -0.68 6.63
N PRO A 5 -13.92 0.56 6.10
CA PRO A 5 -13.17 0.89 4.90
C PRO A 5 -11.67 0.71 5.16
N VAL A 6 -10.97 0.07 4.22
CA VAL A 6 -9.51 -0.07 4.28
C VAL A 6 -8.88 1.21 3.70
N ASN A 7 -8.19 1.96 4.55
CA ASN A 7 -7.44 3.19 4.24
C ASN A 7 -6.03 3.10 4.86
N LEU A 8 -5.15 4.05 4.53
CA LEU A 8 -3.78 4.09 5.07
C LEU A 8 -3.73 3.96 6.61
N SER A 9 -4.60 4.67 7.33
CA SER A 9 -4.65 4.64 8.82
C SER A 9 -5.14 3.32 9.42
N THR A 10 -5.73 2.44 8.60
CA THR A 10 -6.24 1.13 9.05
C THR A 10 -5.25 0.00 8.78
N LEU A 11 -4.11 0.30 8.15
CA LEU A 11 -3.08 -0.68 7.87
C LEU A 11 -2.35 -1.14 9.13
N SER A 12 -1.92 -2.40 9.09
CA SER A 12 -1.07 -3.00 10.11
C SER A 12 0.31 -2.31 10.11
N LYS A 13 0.98 -2.26 11.26
CA LYS A 13 2.38 -1.78 11.34
C LYS A 13 3.31 -2.50 10.36
N GLN A 14 3.10 -3.81 10.16
CA GLN A 14 3.86 -4.59 9.18
C GLN A 14 3.62 -4.10 7.74
N GLN A 15 2.36 -3.83 7.37
CA GLN A 15 2.04 -3.31 6.03
C GLN A 15 2.63 -1.92 5.83
N ILE A 16 2.59 -1.05 6.84
CA ILE A 16 3.23 0.28 6.77
C ILE A 16 4.73 0.14 6.54
N HIS A 17 5.40 -0.75 7.28
CA HIS A 17 6.84 -0.99 7.11
C HIS A 17 7.17 -1.51 5.70
N ILE A 18 6.36 -2.44 5.16
CA ILE A 18 6.50 -2.90 3.77
C ILE A 18 6.33 -1.73 2.81
N ILE A 19 5.37 -0.82 3.02
CA ILE A 19 5.22 0.36 2.17
C ILE A 19 6.49 1.21 2.19
N GLU A 20 7.02 1.55 3.36
CA GLU A 20 8.21 2.39 3.48
C GLU A 20 9.46 1.77 2.82
N GLU A 21 9.68 0.47 3.01
CA GLU A 21 10.83 -0.28 2.46
C GLU A 21 10.73 -0.50 0.95
N THR A 22 9.50 -0.65 0.43
CA THR A 22 9.30 -1.11 -0.95
C THR A 22 8.81 -0.02 -1.89
N HIS A 23 8.33 1.12 -1.38
CA HIS A 23 7.91 2.25 -2.19
C HIS A 23 9.04 2.77 -3.09
N SER A 24 10.26 2.91 -2.56
CA SER A 24 11.43 3.32 -3.36
C SER A 24 11.77 2.32 -4.48
N LYS A 25 11.67 1.02 -4.20
CA LYS A 25 11.92 -0.04 -5.19
C LYS A 25 10.86 -0.04 -6.29
N TRP A 26 9.60 0.21 -5.93
CA TRP A 26 8.52 0.36 -6.90
C TRP A 26 8.72 1.60 -7.78
N ASN A 27 9.10 2.73 -7.19
CA ASN A 27 9.37 3.97 -7.93
C ASN A 27 10.59 3.86 -8.87
N SER A 28 11.60 3.09 -8.49
CA SER A 28 12.75 2.74 -9.34
C SER A 28 12.44 1.68 -10.40
N GLY A 29 11.25 1.07 -10.37
CA GLY A 29 10.85 0.00 -11.28
C GLY A 29 11.45 -1.38 -10.98
N GLU A 30 12.10 -1.56 -9.83
CA GLU A 30 12.68 -2.84 -9.41
C GLU A 30 11.61 -3.88 -9.05
N ILE A 31 10.44 -3.42 -8.58
CA ILE A 31 9.27 -4.26 -8.37
C ILE A 31 8.07 -3.73 -9.15
N THR A 32 7.16 -4.64 -9.51
CA THR A 32 5.90 -4.25 -10.17
C THR A 32 4.83 -3.90 -9.14
N ALA A 33 3.84 -3.12 -9.55
CA ALA A 33 2.65 -2.87 -8.72
C ALA A 33 1.95 -4.18 -8.31
N VAL A 34 1.99 -5.23 -9.16
CA VAL A 34 1.40 -6.54 -8.84
C VAL A 34 2.09 -7.18 -7.65
N MET A 35 3.42 -7.25 -7.67
CA MET A 35 4.20 -7.78 -6.55
C MET A 35 3.97 -6.96 -5.27
N PHE A 36 3.92 -5.63 -5.38
CA PHE A 36 3.66 -4.77 -4.23
C PHE A 36 2.27 -5.00 -3.62
N MET A 37 1.26 -5.16 -4.48
CA MET A 37 -0.10 -5.50 -4.06
C MET A 37 -0.16 -6.84 -3.32
N GLU A 38 0.53 -7.85 -3.83
CA GLU A 38 0.59 -9.18 -3.20
C GLU A 38 1.31 -9.14 -1.85
N MET A 39 2.42 -8.39 -1.73
CA MET A 39 3.13 -8.23 -0.46
C MET A 39 2.29 -7.55 0.63
N LEU A 40 1.36 -6.68 0.23
CA LEU A 40 0.46 -5.99 1.16
C LEU A 40 -0.86 -6.74 1.37
N GLU A 41 -1.09 -7.82 0.62
CA GLU A 41 -2.35 -8.57 0.55
C GLU A 41 -3.57 -7.66 0.24
N LEU A 42 -3.36 -6.66 -0.62
CA LEU A 42 -4.36 -5.66 -0.98
C LEU A 42 -4.98 -5.91 -2.35
N ARG A 43 -6.28 -5.60 -2.46
CA ARG A 43 -6.95 -5.53 -3.76
C ARG A 43 -6.50 -4.30 -4.52
N LYS A 44 -6.48 -4.38 -5.85
CA LYS A 44 -6.08 -3.30 -6.77
C LYS A 44 -6.65 -1.92 -6.40
N ASN A 45 -7.97 -1.82 -6.22
CA ASN A 45 -8.61 -0.54 -5.91
C ASN A 45 -8.15 0.04 -4.57
N THR A 46 -7.92 -0.82 -3.58
CA THR A 46 -7.44 -0.41 -2.25
C THR A 46 -5.97 -0.01 -2.31
N PHE A 47 -5.15 -0.77 -3.04
CA PHE A 47 -3.73 -0.48 -3.19
C PHE A 47 -3.48 0.93 -3.74
N TYR A 48 -4.09 1.28 -4.89
CA TYR A 48 -3.88 2.60 -5.48
C TYR A 48 -4.43 3.72 -4.61
N LYS A 49 -5.53 3.48 -3.88
CA LYS A 49 -6.05 4.45 -2.91
C LYS A 49 -5.03 4.70 -1.80
N ILE A 50 -4.49 3.64 -1.21
CA ILE A 50 -3.52 3.72 -0.12
C ILE A 50 -2.21 4.35 -0.57
N MET A 51 -1.69 3.99 -1.75
CA MET A 51 -0.47 4.59 -2.29
C MET A 51 -0.67 6.10 -2.49
N LYS A 52 -1.82 6.51 -3.01
CA LYS A 52 -2.16 7.94 -3.14
C LYS A 52 -2.20 8.63 -1.76
N GLU A 53 -2.90 8.05 -0.78
CA GLU A 53 -2.95 8.59 0.58
C GLU A 53 -1.55 8.67 1.23
N TYR A 54 -0.68 7.69 0.94
CA TYR A 54 0.70 7.66 1.42
C TYR A 54 1.55 8.77 0.80
N GLU A 55 1.42 9.01 -0.51
CA GLU A 55 2.11 10.12 -1.20
C GLU A 55 1.57 11.49 -0.78
N GLU A 56 0.28 11.63 -0.49
CA GLU A 56 -0.32 12.88 0.02
C GLU A 56 0.06 13.16 1.49
N ALA A 57 0.33 12.12 2.28
CA ALA A 57 0.70 12.24 3.69
C ALA A 57 2.20 12.46 3.94
N LYS A 58 3.04 12.30 2.91
CA LYS A 58 4.50 12.39 2.96
C LYS A 58 4.99 13.75 2.44
#